data_AF-A0A537Q7P3-F1
#
_entry.id   AF-A0A537Q7P3-F1
#
_cell.length_a   1.000
_cell.length_b   1.000
_cell.length_c   1.000
_cell.angle_alpha   90.00
_cell.angle_beta   90.00
_cell.angle_gamma   90.00
#
_symmetry.space_group_name_H-M   'P 1'
#
loop_
_entity.id
_entity.type
_entity.pdbx_description
1 polymer ?
#
loop_
_entity_poly.entity_id
_entity_poly.type
_entity_poly.pdbx_seq_one_letter_code
_entity_poly.pdbx_strand_id
1 'polypeptide(L)' 'MTKESYPFRSSEAERQRLIAQDGLVAPSTQRLFEQAGIAPGMRVLDIGSGPGDVAFLAARMVGPAGEVIGVDRDPAQA' A
#
# COMPACT_ATOMS: atom_id res chain seq x y z
N MET A 1 -14.73 -12.86 13.22
CA MET A 1 -14.50 -13.15 11.79
C MET A 1 -13.40 -14.18 11.69
N THR A 2 -13.74 -15.39 11.26
CA THR A 2 -12.77 -16.45 10.96
C THR A 2 -12.08 -16.14 9.62
N LYS A 3 -10.86 -16.63 9.43
CA LYS A 3 -10.04 -16.44 8.21
C LYS A 3 -10.77 -16.88 6.94
N GLU A 4 -11.70 -17.83 7.06
CA GLU A 4 -12.52 -18.37 5.96
C GLU A 4 -13.62 -17.43 5.45
N SER A 5 -14.00 -16.41 6.22
CA SER A 5 -15.10 -15.48 5.90
C SER A 5 -14.64 -14.11 5.39
N TYR A 6 -13.33 -13.90 5.18
CA TYR A 6 -12.84 -12.64 4.62
C TYR A 6 -13.08 -12.61 3.09
N PRO A 7 -13.82 -11.63 2.55
CA PRO A 7 -14.15 -11.59 1.12
C PRO A 7 -12.92 -11.37 0.22
N PHE A 8 -11.86 -10.75 0.73
CA PHE A 8 -10.59 -10.55 0.01
C PHE A 8 -9.57 -11.63 0.38
N ARG A 9 -9.86 -12.87 -0.04
CA ARG A 9 -9.03 -14.03 0.29
C ARG A 9 -7.59 -13.88 -0.24
N SER A 10 -6.62 -14.31 0.54
CA SER A 10 -5.18 -14.30 0.22
C SER A 10 -4.80 -15.38 -0.83
N SER A 11 -5.40 -15.31 -2.02
CA SER A 11 -4.98 -16.18 -3.13
C SER A 11 -3.90 -15.51 -3.96
N GLU A 12 -3.03 -16.29 -4.58
CA GLU A 12 -2.03 -15.74 -5.50
C GLU A 12 -2.68 -14.96 -6.66
N ALA A 13 -3.82 -15.45 -7.17
CA ALA A 13 -4.59 -14.75 -8.20
C ALA A 13 -5.11 -13.38 -7.73
N GLU A 14 -5.53 -13.28 -6.45
CA GLU A 14 -5.95 -12.02 -5.84
C GLU A 14 -4.78 -11.05 -5.77
N ARG A 15 -3.63 -11.52 -5.28
CA ARG A 15 -2.41 -10.72 -5.16
C ARG A 15 -1.97 -10.18 -6.53
N GLN A 16 -1.97 -11.02 -7.56
CA GLN A 16 -1.66 -10.61 -8.93
C GLN A 16 -2.66 -9.58 -9.47
N ARG A 17 -3.96 -9.73 -9.17
CA ARG A 17 -4.95 -8.74 -9.56
C ARG A 17 -4.67 -7.38 -8.91
N LEU A 18 -4.31 -7.36 -7.62
CA LEU A 18 -4.01 -6.13 -6.90
C LEU A 18 -2.77 -5.43 -7.46
N ILE A 19 -1.70 -6.17 -7.76
CA ILE A 19 -0.49 -5.62 -8.38
C ILE A 19 -0.80 -5.03 -9.76
N ALA A 20 -1.59 -5.74 -10.57
CA ALA A 20 -2.01 -5.24 -11.88
C ALA A 20 -2.87 -3.97 -11.77
N GLN A 21 -3.74 -3.89 -10.76
CA GLN A 21 -4.53 -2.68 -10.49
C GLN A 21 -3.64 -1.51 -10.08
N ASP A 22 -2.68 -1.72 -9.16
CA ASP A 22 -1.75 -0.67 -8.74
C ASP A 22 -0.99 -0.09 -9.94
N GLY A 23 -0.43 -0.94 -10.81
CA GLY A 23 0.29 -0.49 -11.99
C GLY A 23 -0.53 0.44 -12.91
N LEU A 24 -1.86 0.29 -12.93
CA LEU A 24 -2.76 1.16 -13.70
C LEU A 24 -3.05 2.49 -12.99
N VAL A 25 -3.13 2.50 -11.65
CA VAL A 25 -3.55 3.68 -10.88
C VAL A 25 -2.41 4.45 -10.24
N ALA A 26 -1.19 3.90 -10.19
CA ALA A 26 -0.03 4.47 -9.51
C ALA A 26 0.24 5.96 -9.87
N PRO A 27 0.15 6.42 -11.13
CA PRO A 27 0.33 7.85 -11.45
C PRO A 27 -0.73 8.75 -10.81
N SER A 28 -1.96 8.26 -10.67
CA SER A 28 -3.04 8.99 -9.99
C SER A 28 -2.85 9.00 -8.48
N THR A 29 -2.41 7.87 -7.90
CA THR A 29 -2.05 7.78 -6.48
C THR A 29 -0.91 8.73 -6.14
N GLN A 30 0.12 8.81 -6.99
CA GLN A 30 1.23 9.73 -6.79
C GLN A 30 0.76 11.20 -6.80
N ARG A 31 -0.07 11.59 -7.77
CA ARG A 31 -0.65 12.95 -7.81
C ARG A 31 -1.48 13.27 -6.57
N LEU A 32 -2.25 12.29 -6.07
CA LEU A 32 -3.01 12.44 -4.83
C LEU A 32 -2.07 12.69 -3.64
N PHE A 33 -0.97 11.95 -3.53
CA PHE A 33 0.02 12.13 -2.47
C PHE A 33 0.74 13.47 -2.54
N GLU A 34 1.09 13.93 -3.75
CA GLU A 34 1.65 15.27 -3.98
C GLU A 34 0.67 16.35 -3.53
N GLN A 35 -0.62 16.22 -3.90
CA GLN A 35 -1.67 17.16 -3.49
C GLN A 35 -1.95 17.12 -1.99
N ALA A 36 -1.80 15.95 -1.35
CA ALA A 36 -1.90 15.78 0.09
C ALA A 36 -0.67 16.35 0.84
N GLY A 37 0.37 16.76 0.13
CA GLY A 37 1.58 17.37 0.70
C GLY A 37 2.54 16.36 1.31
N ILE A 38 2.50 15.08 0.90
CA ILE A 38 3.52 14.11 1.30
C ILE A 38 4.88 14.59 0.81
N ALA A 39 5.82 14.73 1.75
CA ALA A 39 7.12 15.35 1.51
C ALA A 39 8.27 14.56 2.17
N PRO A 40 9.52 14.81 1.76
CA PRO A 40 10.69 14.19 2.35
C PRO A 40 10.75 14.35 3.87
N GLY A 41 11.13 13.29 4.59
CA GLY A 41 11.24 13.27 6.05
C GLY A 41 9.94 12.99 6.81
N MET A 42 8.80 12.89 6.13
CA MET A 42 7.52 12.58 6.77
C MET A 42 7.45 11.13 7.24
N ARG A 43 6.59 10.90 8.25
CA ARG A 43 6.21 9.58 8.74
C ARG A 43 4.78 9.29 8.28
N VAL A 44 4.59 8.18 7.56
CA VAL A 44 3.31 7.78 6.96
C VAL A 44 2.87 6.43 7.51
N LEU A 45 1.58 6.30 7.81
CA LEU A 45 0.94 5.03 8.15
C LEU A 45 -0.01 4.65 7.01
N ASP A 46 0.23 3.48 6.41
CA ASP A 46 -0.65 2.88 5.40
C ASP A 46 -1.48 1.77 6.03
N ILE A 47 -2.82 1.94 6.03
CA ILE A 47 -3.76 1.05 6.72
C ILE A 47 -4.48 0.17 5.70
N GLY A 48 -4.33 -1.14 5.83
CA GLY A 48 -4.76 -2.10 4.81
C GLY A 48 -3.79 -2.10 3.63
N SER A 49 -2.49 -2.12 3.92
CA SER A 49 -1.43 -1.93 2.92
C SER A 49 -1.40 -3.02 1.85
N GLY A 50 -2.06 -4.15 2.06
CA GLY A 50 -2.11 -5.27 1.11
C GLY A 50 -0.69 -5.66 0.67
N PRO A 51 -0.46 -5.88 -0.64
CA PRO A 51 0.87 -6.20 -1.18
C PRO A 51 1.94 -5.11 -1.00
N GLY A 52 1.56 -3.90 -0.55
CA GLY A 52 2.48 -2.84 -0.17
C GLY A 52 2.81 -1.81 -1.26
N ASP A 53 2.29 -1.93 -2.48
CA ASP A 53 2.66 -1.05 -3.61
C ASP A 53 2.47 0.45 -3.30
N VAL A 54 1.36 0.81 -2.64
CA VAL A 54 1.06 2.18 -2.18
C VAL A 54 2.02 2.63 -1.08
N ALA A 55 2.29 1.78 -0.09
CA ALA A 55 3.29 2.04 0.95
C ALA A 55 4.69 2.27 0.34
N PHE A 56 5.09 1.49 -0.67
CA PHE A 56 6.36 1.66 -1.36
C PHE A 56 6.42 2.94 -2.18
N LEU A 57 5.31 3.34 -2.81
CA LEU A 57 5.20 4.65 -3.47
C LEU A 57 5.40 5.79 -2.45
N ALA A 58 4.71 5.75 -1.32
CA ALA A 58 4.89 6.73 -0.25
C ALA A 58 6.34 6.73 0.28
N ALA A 59 6.95 5.55 0.44
CA ALA A 59 8.33 5.41 0.92
C ALA A 59 9.33 6.10 -0.01
N ARG A 60 9.15 5.98 -1.33
CA ARG A 60 9.98 6.72 -2.31
C ARG A 60 9.82 8.23 -2.18
N MET A 61 8.62 8.73 -1.86
CA MET A 61 8.35 10.16 -1.73
C MET A 61 8.90 10.76 -0.43
N VAL A 62 8.74 10.08 0.71
CA VAL A 62 9.28 10.55 1.99
C VAL A 62 10.80 10.39 2.09
N GLY A 63 11.38 9.53 1.24
CA GLY A 63 12.83 9.38 1.11
C GLY A 63 13.51 8.79 2.35
N PRO A 64 14.86 8.76 2.39
CA PRO A 64 15.62 8.04 3.41
C PRO A 64 15.56 8.67 4.81
N ALA A 65 15.13 9.93 4.91
CA ALA A 65 14.92 10.61 6.19
C ALA A 65 13.49 10.41 6.74
N GLY A 66 12.59 9.82 5.95
CA GLY A 66 11.21 9.52 6.33
C GLY A 66 11.02 8.07 6.72
N GLU A 67 9.78 7.73 7.07
CA GLU A 67 9.39 6.38 7.49
C GLU A 67 7.99 6.07 6.97
N VAL A 68 7.77 4.85 6.49
CA VAL A 68 6.43 4.35 6.16
C VAL A 68 6.19 3.05 6.88
N ILE A 69 5.08 2.97 7.61
CA ILE A 69 4.63 1.75 8.28
C ILE A 69 3.38 1.27 7.55
N GLY A 70 3.47 0.10 6.92
CA GLY A 70 2.32 -0.61 6.39
C GLY A 70 1.72 -1.53 7.45
N VAL A 71 0.41 -1.52 7.61
CA VAL A 71 -0.31 -2.48 8.44
C VAL A 71 -1.39 -3.16 7.61
N ASP A 72 -1.38 -4.49 7.60
CA ASP A 72 -2.47 -5.29 7.07
C ASP A 72 -2.94 -6.30 8.11
N ARG A 73 -4.22 -6.65 8.04
CA ARG A 73 -4.81 -7.67 8.91
C ARG A 73 -4.44 -9.07 8.44
N ASP A 74 -4.23 -9.25 7.14
CA ASP A 74 -3.89 -10.53 6.56
C ASP A 74 -2.38 -10.79 6.69
N PRO A 75 -1.95 -11.77 7.50
CA PRO A 75 -0.53 -12.06 7.69
C PRO A 75 0.14 -12.58 6.41
N ALA A 76 -0.61 -12.96 5.38
CA ALA A 76 -0.06 -13.37 4.09
C ALA A 76 0.31 -12.19 3.17
N GLN A 77 0.01 -10.95 3.57
CA GLN A 77 0.30 -9.73 2.80
C GLN A 77 1.56 -9.00 3.30
N ALA A 78 2.20 -9.51 4.36
CA ALA A 78 3.45 -9.00 4.89
C ALA A 78 4.68 -9.57 4.17
#